data_AF-A0A740VB84-F1
#
_entry.id   AF-A0A740VB84-F1
#
_cell.length_a   1.000
_cell.length_b   1.000
_cell.length_c   1.000
_cell.angle_alpha   90.00
_cell.angle_beta   90.00
_cell.angle_gamma   90.00
#
_symmetry.space_group_name_H-M   'P 1'
#
loop_
_entity.id
_entity.type
_entity.pdbx_description
1 polymer ?
#
loop_
_entity_poly.entity_id
_entity_poly.type
_entity_poly.pdbx_seq_one_letter_code
_entity_poly.pdbx_strand_id
1 'polypeptide(L)'
;MSETNYQELREAAEQATQDEWVAYILPGHNGIYPARTSEGRHCGYFIDWPGTDGQRNASANARYIAAIPPKVALDLLGEIKRLEDKNIDAMCQIAELESNRAALAAEHGIQIAINELLALAPRLDKRAVDALSVAVEHLCKLIKKEAVSEQN
;
A
#
# COMPACT_ATOMS: atom_id res chain seq x y z
N MET A 1 8.30 16.48 4.13
CA MET A 1 7.76 15.69 5.25
C MET A 1 8.95 15.11 5.98
N SER A 2 9.06 15.24 7.30
CA SER A 2 10.07 14.47 8.03
C SER A 2 9.71 13.00 7.86
N GLU A 3 10.66 12.21 7.39
CA GLU A 3 10.53 10.76 7.29
C GLU A 3 10.32 10.24 8.71
N THR A 4 9.07 9.93 9.05
CA THR A 4 8.75 9.43 10.39
C THR A 4 9.25 8.00 10.43
N ASN A 5 10.27 7.73 11.24
CA ASN A 5 10.79 6.39 11.39
C ASN A 5 9.81 5.55 12.23
N TYR A 6 8.92 4.82 11.54
CA TYR A 6 7.92 3.95 12.19
C TYR A 6 8.55 2.86 13.04
N GLN A 7 9.77 2.43 12.71
CA GLN A 7 10.49 1.43 13.48
C GLN A 7 10.98 2.00 14.81
N GLU A 8 11.61 3.19 14.79
CA GLU A 8 11.99 3.89 16.02
C GLU A 8 10.78 4.19 16.91
N LEU A 9 9.65 4.60 16.31
CA LEU A 9 8.42 4.84 17.07
C LEU A 9 7.86 3.56 17.69
N ARG A 10 7.90 2.44 16.96
CA ARG A 10 7.49 1.12 17.47
C ARG A 10 8.36 0.70 18.65
N GLU A 11 9.68 0.76 18.50
CA GLU A 11 10.64 0.39 19.55
C GLU A 11 10.46 1.26 20.80
N ALA A 12 10.29 2.58 20.62
CA ALA A 12 10.01 3.48 21.72
C ALA A 12 8.69 3.15 22.44
N ALA A 13 7.65 2.81 21.67
CA ALA A 13 6.36 2.43 22.23
C ALA A 13 6.42 1.08 22.95
N GLU A 14 7.16 0.08 22.44
CA GLU A 14 7.33 -1.22 23.09
C GLU A 14 8.11 -1.12 24.42
N GLN A 15 9.09 -0.22 24.50
CA GLN A 15 9.86 0.02 25.73
C GLN A 15 9.09 0.82 26.80
N ALA A 16 8.09 1.60 26.38
CA ALA A 16 7.30 2.42 27.28
C ALA A 16 6.22 1.63 28.04
N THR A 17 5.66 2.22 29.10
CA THR A 17 4.60 1.57 29.89
C THR A 17 3.27 1.55 29.13
N GLN A 18 2.68 0.36 29.01
CA GLN A 18 1.51 0.08 28.16
C GLN A 18 0.15 0.47 28.77
N ASP A 19 0.13 0.87 30.04
CA ASP A 19 -1.11 1.22 30.75
C ASP A 19 -1.78 2.47 30.15
N GLU A 20 -2.99 2.76 30.61
CA GLU A 20 -3.66 4.02 30.27
C GLU A 20 -2.84 5.20 30.78
N TRP A 21 -2.66 6.20 29.92
CA TRP A 21 -2.01 7.44 30.30
C TRP A 21 -3.06 8.50 30.64
N VAL A 22 -2.83 9.24 31.71
CA VAL A 22 -3.71 10.30 32.19
C VAL A 22 -2.91 11.60 32.23
N ALA A 23 -3.46 12.65 31.61
CA ALA A 23 -2.94 13.99 31.73
C ALA A 23 -3.25 14.54 33.13
N TYR A 24 -2.21 14.87 33.89
CA TYR A 24 -2.35 15.46 35.21
C TYR A 24 -2.16 16.97 35.15
N ILE A 25 -3.12 17.70 35.68
CA ILE A 25 -3.11 19.17 35.71
C ILE A 25 -3.01 19.59 37.17
N LEU A 26 -1.85 20.13 37.56
CA LEU A 26 -1.65 20.68 38.90
C LEU A 26 -2.29 22.08 39.00
N PRO A 27 -3.32 22.27 39.84
CA PRO A 27 -3.87 23.60 40.08
C PRO A 27 -2.83 24.47 40.78
N GLY A 28 -2.61 25.70 40.28
CA GLY A 28 -1.74 26.69 40.93
C GLY A 28 -0.24 26.57 40.64
N HIS A 29 0.22 25.52 39.95
CA HIS A 29 1.59 25.42 39.44
C HIS A 29 1.61 25.85 37.97
N ASN A 30 1.98 27.11 37.72
CA ASN A 30 2.18 27.64 36.37
C ASN A 30 3.30 26.85 35.68
N GLY A 31 2.96 25.76 34.98
CA GLY A 31 3.88 25.07 34.10
C GLY A 31 3.94 23.54 34.21
N ILE A 32 3.39 22.92 35.25
CA ILE A 32 3.56 21.47 35.44
C ILE A 32 2.33 20.70 34.93
N TYR A 33 2.47 20.10 33.74
CA TYR A 33 1.42 19.32 33.06
C TYR A 33 1.96 18.00 32.49
N PRO A 34 2.24 16.96 33.31
CA PRO A 34 2.76 15.69 32.83
C PRO A 34 1.66 14.71 32.37
N ALA A 35 2.05 13.74 31.55
CA ALA A 35 1.31 12.49 31.36
C ALA A 35 1.91 11.40 32.27
N ARG A 36 1.07 10.54 32.85
CA ARG A 36 1.50 9.41 33.69
C ARG A 36 0.59 8.21 33.48
N THR A 37 1.01 7.03 33.91
CA THR A 37 0.12 5.87 33.97
C THR A 37 -1.00 6.08 35.00
N SER A 38 -2.17 5.52 34.72
CA SER A 38 -3.35 5.57 35.58
C SER A 38 -3.08 4.97 36.97
N GLU A 39 -2.24 3.94 37.06
CA GLU A 39 -1.87 3.26 38.32
C GLU A 39 -0.80 4.01 39.15
N GLY A 40 -0.16 5.01 38.58
CA GLY A 40 1.22 5.35 38.93
C GLY A 40 1.58 5.97 40.29
N ARG A 41 0.87 5.82 41.43
CA ARG A 41 1.18 6.44 42.78
C ARG A 41 1.89 7.83 42.70
N HIS A 42 2.50 8.39 43.74
CA HIS A 42 3.19 9.70 43.62
C HIS A 42 4.69 9.47 43.47
N CYS A 43 5.12 8.95 42.31
CA CYS A 43 6.53 8.64 42.07
C CYS A 43 7.27 9.88 41.53
N GLY A 44 7.45 10.89 42.39
CA GLY A 44 8.60 11.82 42.47
C GLY A 44 9.07 12.68 41.28
N TYR A 45 8.80 12.33 40.03
CA TYR A 45 9.37 13.00 38.87
C TYR A 45 8.26 13.58 37.99
N PHE A 46 7.94 14.84 38.26
CA PHE A 46 7.26 15.67 37.28
C PHE A 46 8.26 15.97 36.17
N ILE A 47 8.06 15.39 34.99
CA ILE A 47 8.77 15.86 33.80
C ILE A 47 8.15 17.21 33.48
N ASP A 48 8.82 18.28 33.90
CA ASP A 48 8.51 19.61 33.40
C ASP A 48 8.87 19.60 31.91
N TRP A 49 7.84 19.74 31.08
CA TRP A 49 8.00 19.86 29.64
C TRP A 49 7.84 21.34 29.28
N PRO A 50 8.92 22.14 29.34
CA PRO A 50 8.90 23.46 28.75
C PRO A 50 8.82 23.25 27.24
N GLY A 51 7.60 23.23 26.71
CA GLY A 51 7.40 23.34 25.28
C GLY A 51 8.14 24.55 24.74
N THR A 52 8.52 24.52 23.45
CA THR A 52 9.19 25.66 22.79
C THR A 52 8.33 26.93 22.77
N ASP A 53 7.05 26.80 23.10
CA ASP A 53 6.07 27.88 23.21
C ASP A 53 6.02 28.55 24.59
N GLY A 54 6.87 28.15 25.53
CA GLY A 54 6.86 28.67 26.91
C GLY A 54 5.66 28.19 27.71
N GLN A 55 5.29 26.91 27.55
CA GLN A 55 4.17 26.24 28.26
C GLN A 55 2.76 26.76 27.92
N ARG A 56 2.60 27.63 26.92
CA ARG A 56 1.29 28.18 26.50
C ARG A 56 0.26 27.09 26.17
N ASN A 57 0.69 25.98 25.58
CA ASN A 57 -0.17 24.84 25.23
C ASN A 57 0.09 23.60 26.08
N ALA A 58 0.78 23.70 27.22
CA ALA A 58 1.22 22.54 27.99
C ALA A 58 0.07 21.62 28.41
N SER A 59 -1.09 22.18 28.80
CA SER A 59 -2.28 21.38 29.11
C SER A 59 -2.84 20.62 27.90
N ALA A 60 -2.80 21.22 26.71
CA ALA A 60 -3.28 20.57 25.49
C ALA A 60 -2.32 19.46 25.04
N ASN A 61 -1.02 19.72 25.11
CA ASN A 61 0.02 18.74 24.76
C ASN A 61 -0.02 17.52 25.69
N ALA A 62 -0.16 17.73 27.00
CA ALA A 62 -0.28 16.64 27.97
C ALA A 62 -1.50 15.76 27.69
N ARG A 63 -2.64 16.37 27.36
CA ARG A 63 -3.86 15.64 26.96
C ARG A 63 -3.67 14.86 25.67
N TYR A 64 -3.02 15.46 24.67
CA TYR A 64 -2.74 14.80 23.40
C TYR A 64 -1.85 13.56 23.58
N ILE A 65 -0.74 13.71 24.32
CA ILE A 65 0.17 12.59 24.60
C ILE A 65 -0.54 11.49 25.41
N ALA A 66 -1.32 11.87 26.43
CA ALA A 66 -2.11 10.92 27.21
C ALA A 66 -3.17 10.18 26.38
N ALA A 67 -3.73 10.82 25.34
CA ALA A 67 -4.70 10.21 24.44
C ALA A 67 -4.08 9.20 23.46
N ILE A 68 -2.75 9.21 23.29
CA ILE A 68 -2.01 8.27 22.44
C ILE A 68 -0.97 7.56 23.30
N PRO A 69 -1.40 6.71 24.26
CA PRO A 69 -0.47 5.88 25.02
C PRO A 69 0.25 4.90 24.08
N PRO A 70 1.36 4.30 24.52
CA PRO A 70 2.16 3.39 23.69
C PRO A 70 1.35 2.26 23.04
N LYS A 71 0.38 1.69 23.76
CA LYS A 71 -0.54 0.69 23.22
C LYS A 71 -1.33 1.19 22.01
N VAL A 72 -1.89 2.40 22.08
CA VAL A 72 -2.63 3.01 20.96
C VAL A 72 -1.70 3.30 19.79
N ALA A 73 -0.47 3.78 20.05
CA ALA A 73 0.52 3.98 19.01
C ALA A 73 0.86 2.66 18.29
N LEU A 74 1.05 1.56 19.03
CA LEU A 74 1.33 0.23 18.47
C LEU A 74 0.16 -0.31 17.65
N ASP A 75 -1.08 -0.13 18.12
CA ASP A 75 -2.29 -0.52 17.39
C ASP A 75 -2.41 0.24 16.06
N LEU A 76 -2.16 1.56 16.07
CA LEU A 76 -2.15 2.39 14.86
C LEU A 76 -1.04 1.99 13.89
N LEU A 77 0.17 1.73 14.39
CA LEU A 77 1.29 1.26 13.57
C LEU A 77 1.02 -0.14 12.97
N GLY A 78 0.33 -1.01 13.71
CA GLY A 78 -0.13 -2.29 13.22
C GLY A 78 -1.13 -2.14 12.08
N GLU A 79 -2.09 -1.24 12.22
CA GLU A 79 -3.08 -0.96 11.17
C GLU A 79 -2.45 -0.33 9.92
N ILE A 80 -1.51 0.60 10.08
CA ILE A 80 -0.74 1.16 8.96
C ILE A 80 -0.03 0.05 8.20
N LYS A 81 0.71 -0.81 8.91
CA LYS A 81 1.45 -1.92 8.28
C LYS A 81 0.51 -2.87 7.54
N ARG A 82 -0.62 -3.21 8.15
CA ARG A 82 -1.66 -4.06 7.54
C ARG A 82 -2.28 -3.44 6.29
N LEU A 83 -2.39 -2.11 6.22
CA LEU A 83 -2.89 -1.40 5.04
C LEU A 83 -1.84 -1.32 3.94
N GLU A 84 -0.57 -1.11 4.29
CA GLU A 84 0.55 -1.16 3.34
C GLU A 84 0.65 -2.53 2.67
N ASP A 85 0.60 -3.61 3.45
CA ASP A 85 0.67 -4.97 2.93
C ASP A 85 -0.49 -5.26 1.97
N LYS A 86 -1.72 -4.84 2.34
CA LYS A 86 -2.89 -4.95 1.43
C LYS A 86 -2.74 -4.13 0.15
N ASN A 87 -2.09 -2.97 0.22
CA ASN A 87 -1.87 -2.13 -0.96
C ASN A 87 -0.89 -2.80 -1.92
N ILE A 88 0.19 -3.38 -1.38
CA ILE A 88 1.15 -4.19 -2.17
C ILE A 88 0.43 -5.36 -2.85
N ASP A 89 -0.39 -6.12 -2.11
CA ASP A 89 -1.17 -7.22 -2.68
C ASP A 89 -2.12 -6.76 -3.79
N ALA A 90 -2.82 -5.64 -3.58
CA ALA A 90 -3.74 -5.08 -4.57
C ALA A 90 -3.00 -4.61 -5.84
N MET A 91 -1.81 -3.99 -5.69
CA MET A 91 -0.98 -3.60 -6.83
C MET A 91 -0.53 -4.82 -7.65
N CYS A 92 -0.12 -5.90 -6.99
CA CYS A 92 0.24 -7.16 -7.67
C CYS A 92 -0.96 -7.73 -8.46
N GLN A 93 -2.15 -7.76 -7.84
CA GLN A 93 -3.37 -8.24 -8.50
C GLN A 93 -3.76 -7.35 -9.70
N ILE A 94 -3.63 -6.03 -9.57
CA ILE A 94 -3.90 -5.10 -10.67
C ILE A 94 -2.96 -5.37 -11.84
N ALA A 95 -1.66 -5.52 -11.58
CA ALA A 95 -0.68 -5.80 -12.63
C ALA A 95 -0.99 -7.11 -13.38
N GLU A 96 -1.39 -8.17 -12.66
CA GLU A 96 -1.81 -9.43 -13.26
C GLU A 96 -3.07 -9.26 -14.12
N LEU A 97 -4.09 -8.56 -13.61
CA LEU A 97 -5.32 -8.29 -14.34
C LEU A 97 -5.08 -7.43 -15.59
N GLU A 98 -4.17 -6.46 -15.52
CA GLU A 98 -3.78 -5.63 -16.66
C GLU A 98 -3.11 -6.47 -17.76
N SER A 99 -2.23 -7.39 -17.38
CA SER A 99 -1.60 -8.35 -18.31
C SER A 99 -2.64 -9.25 -18.98
N ASN A 100 -3.52 -9.86 -18.17
CA ASN A 100 -4.60 -10.72 -18.68
C ASN A 100 -5.55 -9.95 -19.61
N ARG A 101 -5.85 -8.68 -19.29
CA ARG A 101 -6.68 -7.82 -20.14
C ARG A 101 -6.02 -7.51 -21.48
N ALA A 102 -4.70 -7.30 -21.50
CA ALA A 102 -3.95 -7.09 -22.73
C ALA A 102 -3.95 -8.35 -23.61
N ALA A 103 -3.74 -9.52 -23.02
CA ALA A 103 -3.81 -10.81 -23.72
C ALA A 103 -5.21 -11.04 -24.32
N LEU A 104 -6.27 -10.84 -23.53
CA LEU A 104 -7.65 -10.98 -24.00
C LEU A 104 -7.99 -10.00 -25.13
N ALA A 105 -7.49 -8.76 -25.06
CA ALA A 105 -7.68 -7.78 -26.14
C ALA A 105 -7.00 -8.22 -27.44
N ALA A 106 -5.81 -8.84 -27.36
CA ALA A 106 -5.12 -9.41 -28.52
C ALA A 106 -5.89 -10.59 -29.12
N GLU A 107 -6.39 -11.51 -28.28
CA GLU A 107 -7.22 -12.64 -28.72
C GLU A 107 -8.51 -12.17 -29.43
N HIS A 108 -9.20 -11.19 -28.85
CA HIS A 108 -10.38 -10.60 -29.48
C HIS A 108 -10.04 -9.94 -30.83
N GLY A 109 -8.90 -9.26 -30.93
CA GLY A 109 -8.42 -8.68 -32.20
C GLY A 109 -8.21 -9.74 -33.29
N ILE A 110 -7.59 -10.88 -32.93
CA ILE A 110 -7.40 -12.01 -33.85
C ILE A 110 -8.75 -12.57 -34.29
N GLN A 111 -9.70 -12.76 -33.38
CA GLN A 111 -11.01 -13.29 -33.70
C GLN A 111 -11.79 -12.38 -34.66
N ILE A 112 -11.68 -11.06 -34.49
CA ILE A 112 -12.27 -10.08 -35.43
C ILE A 112 -11.66 -10.25 -36.83
N ALA A 113 -10.33 -10.30 -36.93
CA ALA A 113 -9.65 -10.47 -38.22
C ALA A 113 -10.04 -11.78 -38.93
N ILE A 114 -10.18 -12.87 -38.19
CA ILE A 114 -10.66 -14.16 -38.72
C ILE A 114 -12.08 -14.00 -39.29
N ASN A 115 -12.99 -13.35 -38.55
CA ASN A 115 -14.37 -13.15 -39.00
C ASN A 115 -14.44 -12.29 -40.26
N GLU A 116 -13.61 -11.26 -40.38
CA GLU A 116 -13.50 -10.44 -41.59
C GLU A 116 -13.01 -11.24 -42.80
N LEU A 117 -11.96 -12.08 -42.62
CA LEU A 117 -11.46 -12.96 -43.68
C LEU A 117 -12.52 -13.97 -44.13
N LEU A 118 -13.26 -14.58 -43.19
CA LEU A 118 -14.36 -15.49 -43.50
C LEU A 118 -15.46 -14.80 -44.32
N ALA A 119 -15.79 -13.55 -44.00
CA ALA A 119 -16.77 -12.77 -44.76
C ALA A 119 -16.30 -12.45 -46.19
N LEU A 120 -14.99 -12.30 -46.40
CA LEU A 120 -14.38 -12.03 -47.71
C LEU A 120 -14.17 -13.30 -48.55
N ALA A 121 -14.07 -14.48 -47.93
CA ALA A 121 -13.75 -15.74 -48.60
C ALA A 121 -14.59 -16.04 -49.86
N PRO A 122 -15.92 -15.80 -49.91
CA PRO A 122 -16.72 -16.06 -51.11
C PRO A 122 -16.37 -15.17 -52.32
N ARG A 123 -15.63 -14.07 -52.11
CA ARG A 123 -15.25 -13.10 -53.13
C ARG A 123 -13.82 -13.29 -53.64
N LEU A 124 -13.06 -14.19 -53.03
CA LEU A 124 -11.66 -14.45 -53.41
C LEU A 124 -11.60 -15.50 -54.51
N ASP A 125 -10.77 -15.24 -55.53
CA ASP A 125 -10.45 -16.26 -56.54
C ASP A 125 -9.50 -17.33 -55.97
N LYS A 126 -9.40 -18.47 -56.67
CA LYS A 126 -8.58 -19.62 -56.23
C LYS A 126 -7.12 -19.24 -55.96
N ARG A 127 -6.54 -18.35 -56.78
CA ARG A 127 -5.13 -17.94 -56.67
C ARG A 127 -4.91 -17.07 -55.42
N ALA A 128 -5.90 -16.23 -55.09
CA ALA A 128 -5.91 -15.44 -53.87
C ALA A 128 -6.04 -16.33 -52.61
N VAL A 129 -6.88 -17.36 -52.65
CA VAL A 129 -7.03 -18.33 -51.56
C VAL A 129 -5.74 -19.14 -51.35
N ASP A 130 -5.12 -19.64 -52.42
CA ASP A 130 -3.86 -20.39 -52.36
C ASP A 130 -2.72 -19.54 -51.76
N ALA A 131 -2.64 -18.26 -52.16
CA ALA A 131 -1.66 -17.32 -51.60
C ALA A 131 -1.88 -17.04 -50.10
N LEU A 132 -3.13 -16.89 -49.67
CA LEU A 132 -3.49 -16.73 -48.26
C LEU A 132 -3.11 -17.97 -47.44
N SER A 133 -3.36 -19.17 -47.97
CA SER A 133 -3.00 -20.43 -47.29
C SER A 133 -1.50 -20.53 -47.03
N VAL A 134 -0.67 -20.17 -48.02
CA VAL A 134 0.79 -20.15 -47.87
C VAL A 134 1.23 -19.10 -46.84
N ALA A 135 0.63 -17.91 -46.86
CA ALA A 135 0.93 -16.85 -45.90
C ALA A 135 0.59 -17.27 -44.46
N VAL A 136 -0.56 -17.90 -44.25
CA VAL A 136 -0.97 -18.44 -42.94
C VAL A 136 0.00 -19.51 -42.44
N GLU A 137 0.42 -20.45 -43.30
CA GLU A 137 1.42 -21.45 -42.91
C GLU A 137 2.76 -20.82 -42.50
N HIS A 138 3.22 -19.79 -43.21
CA HIS A 138 4.44 -19.06 -42.85
C HIS A 138 4.30 -18.34 -41.51
N LEU A 139 3.18 -17.67 -41.26
CA LEU A 139 2.92 -17.02 -39.97
C LEU A 139 2.86 -18.04 -38.82
N CYS A 140 2.20 -19.18 -39.01
CA CYS A 140 2.18 -20.24 -38.00
C CYS A 140 3.58 -20.80 -37.69
N LYS A 141 4.48 -20.88 -38.68
CA LYS A 141 5.87 -21.29 -38.46
C LYS A 141 6.67 -20.23 -37.69
N LEU A 142 6.44 -18.94 -37.96
CA LEU A 142 7.11 -17.84 -37.24
C LEU A 142 6.66 -17.78 -35.77
N ILE A 143 5.36 -17.83 -35.50
CA ILE A 143 4.81 -17.81 -34.14
C ILE A 143 5.34 -18.98 -33.31
N LYS A 144 5.38 -20.20 -33.88
CA LYS A 144 5.95 -21.38 -33.20
C LYS A 144 7.44 -21.22 -32.88
N LYS A 145 8.18 -20.44 -33.68
CA LYS A 145 9.61 -20.22 -33.49
C LYS A 145 9.86 -19.17 -32.39
N GLU A 146 9.06 -18.11 -32.34
CA GLU A 146 9.08 -17.09 -31.27
C GLU A 146 8.71 -17.69 -29.90
N ALA A 147 7.66 -18.52 -29.84
CA ALA A 147 7.23 -19.17 -28.60
C ALA A 147 8.30 -20.12 -28.00
N VAL A 148 9.15 -20.72 -28.84
CA VAL A 148 10.27 -21.59 -28.41
C VAL A 148 11.48 -20.76 -27.95
N SER A 149 11.64 -19.52 -28.44
CA SER A 149 12.72 -18.62 -28.00
C SER A 149 12.40 -17.88 -26.70
N GLU A 150 11.13 -17.62 -26.38
CA GLU A 150 10.75 -16.98 -25.11
C GLU A 150 10.77 -17.93 -23.89
N GLN A 151 10.93 -19.23 -24.11
CA GLN A 151 10.97 -20.26 -23.06
C GLN A 151 12.40 -20.70 -22.65
N ASN A 152 13.46 -20.14 -23.25
CA ASN A 152 14.88 -20.41 -22.96
C ASN A 152 15.59 -19.16 -22.41
#